data_AF-A0AAJ3HT89-F1
#
_entry.id   AF-A0AAJ3HT89-F1
#
_cell.length_a   1.000
_cell.length_b   1.000
_cell.length_c   1.000
_cell.angle_alpha   90.00
_cell.angle_beta   90.00
_cell.angle_gamma   90.00
#
_symmetry.space_group_name_H-M   'P 1'
#
loop_
_entity.id
_entity.type
_entity.pdbx_description
1 polymer ?
#
loop_
_entity_poly.entity_id
_entity_poly.type
_entity_poly.pdbx_seq_one_letter_code
_entity_poly.pdbx_strand_id
1 'polypeptide(L)'
;MSQSNVEIGDEVQDWLSSHQYKEGFYTDISTDTLEKGLNEAVVRAISAKRNEPEWMLEFRLDAYRHWLEMEEPHWLKADYPSLNYQDYSYYSAPSCSSCCANGSCEGGSNEAVTSDKQTAQDYLTKEVEDAFNQLGVPVREGQAVAVDAIFDSVSVSTTYREELAEHGIIFCSFSEAIHEYPDLVRQYLGTVVSSHDNYFAALNAAVASDGTFVYIPKGVRCPMELSTYFRINAAQTGQFERTILVADEGSYVSYIEGCSAPVRDTYQLHAAVVEVIIHKDAEVKYSTVQNWFSGGDSEGGILNFVTKRAICEGENAKMSWTQSETGSAITWKYPSVILKGDNSTAEFFSVALTNGSQQADTGTKMIHIGKNTKSTIISKGISAGKSQNSYRGLVKVLPSAKNARNFTQCDSMLIGTQCGAHTFPYVEVMNNSAQLEHEATTSRIGEDQLFYCRQRGLSEDDAISMIVNGFCKDVFSELPLEFAVEAQKLLAISLEHSVG
;
A
#
# COMPACT_ATOMS: atom_id res chain seq x y z
N MET A 1 23.54 22.75 -16.94
CA MET A 1 24.36 21.56 -16.63
C MET A 1 24.83 21.63 -15.18
N SER A 2 24.02 21.13 -14.25
CA SER A 2 24.49 20.73 -12.92
C SER A 2 24.00 19.30 -12.74
N GLN A 3 24.84 18.34 -13.14
CA GLN A 3 24.66 16.94 -12.77
C GLN A 3 24.78 16.87 -11.26
N SER A 4 23.67 16.67 -10.57
CA SER A 4 23.68 16.27 -9.16
C SER A 4 24.05 14.80 -9.10
N ASN A 5 25.35 14.49 -9.16
CA ASN A 5 25.84 13.22 -8.65
C ASN A 5 25.58 13.24 -7.14
N VAL A 6 24.51 12.58 -6.71
CA VAL A 6 24.32 12.27 -5.30
C VAL A 6 25.34 11.17 -5.00
N GLU A 7 26.44 11.53 -4.34
CA GLU A 7 27.40 10.56 -3.78
C GLU A 7 26.63 9.69 -2.79
N ILE A 8 26.40 8.42 -3.16
CA ILE A 8 25.87 7.38 -2.28
C ILE A 8 26.94 7.13 -1.22
N GLY A 9 26.60 7.24 0.07
CA GLY A 9 27.55 7.07 1.17
C GLY A 9 28.18 5.67 1.20
N ASP A 10 29.40 5.57 1.70
CA ASP A 10 30.17 4.30 1.78
C ASP A 10 29.40 3.20 2.52
N GLU A 11 28.57 3.56 3.52
CA GLU A 11 27.73 2.61 4.28
C GLU A 11 26.61 1.96 3.43
N VAL A 12 26.05 2.69 2.45
CA VAL A 12 25.05 2.14 1.51
C VAL A 12 25.69 1.22 0.48
N GLN A 13 26.93 1.49 0.06
CA GLN A 13 27.67 0.58 -0.82
C GLN A 13 28.00 -0.75 -0.13
N ASP A 14 28.30 -0.73 1.17
CA ASP A 14 28.50 -1.95 1.96
C ASP A 14 27.19 -2.75 2.14
N TRP A 15 26.04 -2.06 2.26
CA TRP A 15 24.73 -2.71 2.33
C TRP A 15 24.28 -3.34 0.99
N LEU A 16 24.55 -2.66 -0.14
CA LEU A 16 24.29 -3.19 -1.48
C LEU A 16 25.23 -4.35 -1.85
N SER A 17 26.48 -4.32 -1.39
CA SER A 17 27.47 -5.38 -1.66
C SER A 17 27.28 -6.65 -0.81
N SER A 18 26.64 -6.52 0.36
CA SER A 18 26.32 -7.64 1.27
C SER A 18 25.04 -8.42 0.94
N HIS A 19 24.36 -8.13 -0.19
CA HIS A 19 23.16 -8.84 -0.69
C HIS A 19 21.92 -8.77 0.23
N GLN A 20 21.83 -7.79 1.15
CA GLN A 20 20.75 -7.74 2.17
C GLN A 20 19.38 -7.30 1.62
N TYR A 21 19.31 -6.59 0.48
CA TYR A 21 18.05 -6.21 -0.18
C TYR A 21 18.22 -6.08 -1.70
N LYS A 22 17.62 -7.00 -2.46
CA LYS A 22 17.84 -7.16 -3.91
C LYS A 22 17.14 -6.07 -4.73
N GLU A 23 16.02 -5.57 -4.23
CA GLU A 23 15.18 -4.57 -4.88
C GLU A 23 15.71 -3.13 -4.65
N GLY A 24 16.79 -2.99 -3.87
CA GLY A 24 17.36 -1.72 -3.42
C GLY A 24 18.04 -0.84 -4.49
N PHE A 25 18.01 -1.23 -5.76
CA PHE A 25 18.72 -0.55 -6.84
C PHE A 25 18.02 0.73 -7.30
N TYR A 26 18.83 1.73 -7.66
CA TYR A 26 18.38 3.01 -8.20
C TYR A 26 18.58 3.06 -9.73
N THR A 27 17.60 3.63 -10.43
CA THR A 27 17.70 3.90 -11.87
C THR A 27 17.95 5.38 -12.10
N ASP A 28 19.08 5.72 -12.74
CA ASP A 28 19.41 7.10 -13.09
C ASP A 28 18.64 7.55 -14.33
N ILE A 29 17.64 8.42 -14.14
CA ILE A 29 16.80 8.98 -15.20
C ILE A 29 16.62 10.48 -14.99
N SER A 30 16.44 11.23 -16.08
CA SER A 30 16.04 12.64 -15.98
C SER A 30 14.61 12.70 -15.45
N THR A 31 14.38 13.49 -14.40
CA THR A 31 13.04 13.67 -13.80
C THR A 31 12.61 15.13 -13.86
N ASP A 32 11.31 15.33 -14.05
CA ASP A 32 10.65 16.61 -13.90
C ASP A 32 10.00 16.67 -12.51
N THR A 33 10.62 17.43 -11.61
CA THR A 33 10.33 17.46 -10.17
C THR A 33 9.93 18.87 -9.76
N LEU A 34 8.86 19.02 -8.96
CA LEU A 34 8.49 20.32 -8.42
C LEU A 34 9.46 20.75 -7.31
N GLU A 35 9.60 22.06 -7.11
CA GLU A 35 10.38 22.60 -5.99
C GLU A 35 9.86 22.06 -4.65
N LYS A 36 10.77 21.95 -3.69
CA LYS A 36 10.46 21.52 -2.34
C LYS A 36 9.49 22.49 -1.67
N GLY A 37 8.63 21.94 -0.82
CA GLY A 37 7.68 22.71 -0.05
C GLY A 37 6.25 22.33 -0.36
N LEU A 38 5.38 22.57 0.63
CA LEU A 38 3.94 22.40 0.49
C LEU A 38 3.25 23.73 0.76
N ASN A 39 2.70 24.30 -0.31
CA ASN A 39 1.87 25.49 -0.27
C ASN A 39 0.74 25.41 -1.31
N GLU A 40 -0.19 26.37 -1.28
CA GLU A 40 -1.32 26.40 -2.21
C GLU A 40 -0.87 26.47 -3.68
N ALA A 41 0.25 27.12 -3.99
CA ALA A 41 0.78 27.21 -5.35
C ALA A 41 1.29 25.85 -5.84
N VAL A 42 1.90 25.04 -4.98
CA VAL A 42 2.32 23.66 -5.30
C VAL A 42 1.10 22.79 -5.60
N VAL A 43 0.04 22.87 -4.79
CA VAL A 43 -1.21 22.14 -5.04
C VAL A 43 -1.83 22.53 -6.39
N ARG A 44 -1.87 23.83 -6.70
CA ARG A 44 -2.33 24.34 -8.00
C ARG A 44 -1.43 23.88 -9.14
N ALA A 45 -0.11 23.81 -8.95
CA ALA A 45 0.83 23.34 -9.95
C ALA A 45 0.66 21.84 -10.24
N ILE A 46 0.47 21.01 -9.21
CA ILE A 46 0.17 19.56 -9.33
C ILE A 46 -1.09 19.35 -10.19
N SER A 47 -2.14 20.11 -9.90
CA SER A 47 -3.43 20.04 -10.59
C SER A 47 -3.35 20.54 -12.03
N ALA A 48 -2.69 21.69 -12.25
CA ALA A 48 -2.50 22.29 -13.57
C ALA A 48 -1.65 21.41 -14.51
N LYS A 49 -0.59 20.79 -13.98
CA LYS A 49 0.30 19.90 -14.75
C LYS A 49 -0.43 18.68 -15.31
N ARG A 50 -1.49 18.25 -14.63
CA ARG A 50 -2.36 17.15 -15.05
C ARG A 50 -3.60 17.60 -15.80
N ASN A 51 -3.78 18.90 -16.02
CA ASN A 51 -4.97 19.47 -16.65
C ASN A 51 -6.29 19.05 -15.95
N GLU A 52 -6.28 18.96 -14.62
CA GLU A 52 -7.45 18.47 -13.88
C GLU A 52 -8.67 19.41 -13.98
N PRO A 53 -9.90 18.85 -13.93
CA PRO A 53 -11.12 19.64 -13.80
C PRO A 53 -11.15 20.49 -12.52
N GLU A 54 -11.87 21.62 -12.57
CA GLU A 54 -11.98 22.58 -11.45
C GLU A 54 -12.44 21.93 -10.13
N TRP A 55 -13.38 20.98 -10.19
CA TRP A 55 -13.88 20.30 -9.00
C TRP A 55 -12.78 19.47 -8.28
N MET A 56 -11.80 18.95 -9.02
CA MET A 56 -10.69 18.20 -8.45
C MET A 56 -9.69 19.14 -7.79
N LEU A 57 -9.43 20.30 -8.41
CA LEU A 57 -8.64 21.35 -7.78
C LEU A 57 -9.28 21.84 -6.47
N GLU A 58 -10.59 22.06 -6.45
CA GLU A 58 -11.32 22.43 -5.23
C GLU A 58 -11.17 21.37 -4.13
N PHE A 59 -11.32 20.09 -4.48
CA PHE A 59 -11.11 18.96 -3.55
C PHE A 59 -9.70 18.99 -2.92
N ARG A 60 -8.65 19.24 -3.73
CA ARG A 60 -7.27 19.32 -3.25
C ARG A 60 -7.03 20.54 -2.35
N LEU A 61 -7.57 21.70 -2.73
CA LEU A 61 -7.41 22.94 -1.97
C LEU A 61 -8.13 22.88 -0.62
N ASP A 62 -9.32 22.29 -0.60
CA ASP A 62 -10.07 22.02 0.62
C ASP A 62 -9.29 21.10 1.57
N ALA A 63 -8.76 19.99 1.05
CA ALA A 63 -7.91 19.07 1.81
C ALA A 63 -6.66 19.76 2.38
N TYR A 64 -5.98 20.58 1.58
CA TYR A 64 -4.79 21.33 2.03
C TYR A 64 -5.12 22.34 3.14
N ARG A 65 -6.20 23.10 2.99
CA ARG A 65 -6.62 24.09 4.00
C ARG A 65 -6.97 23.41 5.31
N HIS A 66 -7.68 22.29 5.26
CA HIS A 66 -8.03 21.55 6.46
C HIS A 66 -6.80 20.92 7.12
N TRP A 67 -5.87 20.38 6.32
CA TRP A 67 -4.61 19.83 6.82
C TRP A 67 -3.81 20.85 7.64
N LEU A 68 -3.78 22.14 7.24
CA LEU A 68 -3.12 23.21 8.00
C LEU A 68 -3.73 23.46 9.39
N GLU A 69 -5.00 23.09 9.61
CA GLU A 69 -5.70 23.23 10.90
C GLU A 69 -5.52 22.00 11.80
N MET A 70 -4.98 20.89 11.27
CA MET A 70 -4.79 19.64 11.99
C MET A 70 -3.45 19.60 12.71
N GLU A 71 -3.40 18.87 13.82
CA GLU A 71 -2.15 18.51 14.50
C GLU A 71 -1.67 17.12 14.05
N GLU A 72 -0.36 16.98 13.84
CA GLU A 72 0.23 15.67 13.51
C GLU A 72 0.04 14.68 14.67
N PRO A 73 -0.52 13.48 14.42
CA PRO A 73 -0.79 12.53 15.49
C PRO A 73 0.47 11.78 15.92
N HIS A 74 0.85 11.88 17.20
CA HIS A 74 2.00 11.18 17.80
C HIS A 74 1.61 10.16 18.89
N TRP A 75 0.39 9.63 18.86
CA TRP A 75 -0.04 8.60 19.81
C TRP A 75 0.51 7.21 19.49
N LEU A 76 1.02 7.02 18.27
CA LEU A 76 1.76 5.83 17.87
C LEU A 76 2.96 5.63 18.80
N LYS A 77 3.15 4.42 19.31
CA LYS A 77 4.34 4.07 20.10
C LYS A 77 5.51 3.77 19.17
N ALA A 78 5.93 4.78 18.41
CA ALA A 78 7.11 4.69 17.58
C ALA A 78 7.98 5.94 17.72
N ASP A 79 9.29 5.75 17.70
CA ASP A 79 10.27 6.83 17.73
C ASP A 79 10.73 7.16 16.30
N TYR A 80 10.46 8.39 15.86
CA TYR A 80 10.99 8.98 14.62
C TYR A 80 11.11 10.49 14.76
N PRO A 81 12.08 11.12 14.08
CA PRO A 81 12.18 12.58 14.06
C PRO A 81 10.93 13.19 13.41
N SER A 82 10.51 14.35 13.92
CA SER A 82 9.42 15.11 13.30
C SER A 82 9.75 15.39 11.84
N LEU A 83 8.79 15.10 10.96
CA LEU A 83 8.97 15.29 9.53
C LEU A 83 8.85 16.77 9.19
N ASN A 84 9.82 17.29 8.44
CA ASN A 84 9.68 18.61 7.85
C ASN A 84 9.00 18.49 6.48
N TYR A 85 7.69 18.69 6.46
CA TYR A 85 6.87 18.65 5.23
C TYR A 85 7.38 19.61 4.15
N GLN A 86 8.13 20.66 4.51
CA GLN A 86 8.66 21.60 3.53
C GLN A 86 9.93 21.09 2.81
N ASP A 87 10.54 20.00 3.28
CA ASP A 87 11.78 19.45 2.69
C ASP A 87 11.52 18.42 1.58
N TYR A 88 10.25 17.98 1.43
CA TYR A 88 9.84 17.03 0.41
C TYR A 88 9.48 17.72 -0.90
N SER A 89 9.75 17.01 -2.00
CA SER A 89 9.03 17.26 -3.25
C SER A 89 7.78 16.38 -3.32
N TYR A 90 6.67 16.96 -3.76
CA TYR A 90 5.36 16.31 -3.82
C TYR A 90 4.96 15.87 -5.23
N TYR A 91 5.86 16.04 -6.20
CA TYR A 91 5.67 15.59 -7.56
C TYR A 91 7.02 15.29 -8.20
N SER A 92 7.17 14.10 -8.77
CA SER A 92 8.29 13.74 -9.64
C SER A 92 7.83 12.79 -10.74
N ALA A 93 8.15 13.09 -11.99
CA ALA A 93 7.85 12.21 -13.13
C ALA A 93 9.11 11.98 -13.99
N PRO A 94 9.32 10.79 -14.57
CA PRO A 94 10.33 10.56 -15.59
C PRO A 94 10.19 11.55 -16.76
N SER A 95 11.30 11.93 -17.38
CA SER A 95 11.29 12.77 -18.57
C SER A 95 10.61 12.03 -19.72
N CYS A 96 9.44 12.53 -20.11
CA CYS A 96 8.64 11.98 -21.18
C CYS A 96 9.34 12.11 -22.54
N SER A 97 9.43 10.99 -23.26
CA SER A 97 10.18 10.89 -24.52
C SER A 97 9.52 11.62 -25.70
N SER A 98 8.19 11.72 -25.69
CA SER A 98 7.37 12.36 -26.73
C SER A 98 6.94 13.79 -26.40
N CYS A 99 7.10 14.24 -25.15
CA CYS A 99 6.79 15.59 -24.70
C CYS A 99 7.72 16.64 -25.32
N CYS A 100 8.83 16.19 -25.91
CA CYS A 100 9.79 16.99 -26.65
C CYS A 100 9.71 16.75 -28.17
N ALA A 101 8.54 16.42 -28.74
CA ALA A 101 8.36 16.39 -30.19
C ALA A 101 8.25 17.82 -30.79
N ASN A 102 9.22 18.71 -30.48
CA ASN A 102 9.60 19.93 -31.22
C ASN A 102 10.63 20.77 -30.43
N GLY A 103 11.70 20.15 -29.92
CA GLY A 103 12.99 20.82 -29.64
C GLY A 103 13.00 22.17 -28.89
N SER A 104 12.06 22.44 -27.99
CA SER A 104 11.92 23.74 -27.31
C SER A 104 11.77 23.60 -25.79
N CYS A 105 12.63 22.78 -25.19
CA CYS A 105 12.77 22.69 -23.73
C CYS A 105 14.09 23.29 -23.25
N GLU A 106 14.49 24.44 -23.79
CA GLU A 106 15.48 25.32 -23.18
C GLU A 106 14.99 26.77 -23.30
N GLY A 107 14.65 27.38 -22.16
CA GLY A 107 14.41 28.82 -22.05
C GLY A 107 12.94 29.19 -21.91
N GLY A 108 12.62 29.80 -20.76
CA GLY A 108 11.27 30.24 -20.43
C GLY A 108 10.64 31.13 -21.49
N SER A 109 9.53 30.68 -22.05
CA SER A 109 8.44 31.55 -22.49
C SER A 109 7.15 30.73 -22.54
N ASN A 110 6.09 31.32 -22.00
CA ASN A 110 4.74 30.78 -21.96
C ASN A 110 4.18 30.66 -23.39
N GLU A 111 4.26 29.48 -23.99
CA GLU A 111 3.29 29.05 -24.99
C GLU A 111 2.92 27.60 -24.69
N ALA A 112 1.68 27.40 -24.23
CA ALA A 112 1.08 26.10 -24.05
C ALA A 112 1.01 25.41 -25.41
N VAL A 113 1.92 24.45 -25.64
CA VAL A 113 1.80 23.52 -26.76
C VAL A 113 0.65 22.57 -26.40
N THR A 114 -0.50 22.85 -27.00
CA THR A 114 -1.64 21.95 -27.08
C THR A 114 -1.26 20.76 -27.97
N SER A 115 -0.66 19.72 -27.38
CA SER A 115 -0.62 18.39 -27.98
C SER A 115 -1.35 17.42 -27.06
N ASP A 116 -2.52 17.02 -27.53
CA ASP A 116 -3.48 16.11 -26.93
C ASP A 116 -2.85 14.77 -26.49
N LYS A 117 -3.21 14.35 -25.27
CA LYS A 117 -3.03 13.02 -24.66
C LYS A 117 -1.58 12.53 -24.53
N GLN A 118 -0.93 12.90 -23.43
CA GLN A 118 0.13 12.09 -22.86
C GLN A 118 -0.47 10.73 -22.44
N THR A 119 0.14 9.65 -22.90
CA THR A 119 -0.26 8.27 -22.59
C THR A 119 0.78 7.64 -21.66
N ALA A 120 0.39 6.67 -20.82
CA ALA A 120 1.32 5.95 -19.95
C ALA A 120 2.58 5.45 -20.70
N GLN A 121 2.39 5.06 -21.96
CA GLN A 121 3.44 4.56 -22.86
C GLN A 121 4.52 5.59 -23.22
N ASP A 122 4.25 6.89 -23.06
CA ASP A 122 5.22 7.96 -23.28
C ASP A 122 6.31 8.02 -22.20
N TYR A 123 6.01 7.48 -21.02
CA TYR A 123 6.91 7.38 -19.85
C TYR A 123 7.66 6.05 -19.77
N LEU A 124 7.29 5.04 -20.56
CA LEU A 124 7.96 3.73 -20.61
C LEU A 124 9.26 3.79 -21.43
N THR A 125 10.28 4.45 -20.88
CA THR A 125 11.63 4.41 -21.48
C THR A 125 12.27 3.03 -21.27
N LYS A 126 13.34 2.74 -22.04
CA LYS A 126 14.04 1.47 -21.92
C LYS A 126 14.59 1.23 -20.51
N GLU A 127 15.05 2.29 -19.85
CA GLU A 127 15.58 2.26 -18.50
C GLU A 127 14.50 1.92 -17.47
N VAL A 128 13.28 2.45 -17.65
CA VAL A 128 12.12 2.13 -16.80
C VAL A 128 11.68 0.68 -17.03
N GLU A 129 11.62 0.23 -18.29
CA GLU A 129 11.31 -1.15 -18.65
C GLU A 129 12.32 -2.16 -18.06
N ASP A 130 13.62 -1.88 -18.19
CA ASP A 130 14.69 -2.71 -17.61
C ASP A 130 14.57 -2.78 -16.07
N ALA A 131 14.17 -1.68 -15.43
CA ALA A 131 13.98 -1.61 -13.99
C ALA A 131 12.82 -2.52 -13.52
N PHE A 132 11.69 -2.56 -14.21
CA PHE A 132 10.59 -3.47 -13.90
C PHE A 132 10.91 -4.93 -14.24
N ASN A 133 11.63 -5.18 -15.34
CA ASN A 133 12.11 -6.51 -15.69
C ASN A 133 13.02 -7.10 -14.60
N GLN A 134 13.88 -6.28 -14.00
CA GLN A 134 14.71 -6.70 -12.87
C GLN A 134 13.90 -7.02 -11.60
N LEU A 135 12.73 -6.38 -11.43
CA LEU A 135 11.76 -6.70 -10.36
C LEU A 135 10.87 -7.90 -10.71
N GLY A 136 10.97 -8.45 -11.92
CA GLY A 136 10.11 -9.54 -12.40
C GLY A 136 8.66 -9.12 -12.70
N VAL A 137 8.40 -7.81 -12.83
CA VAL A 137 7.06 -7.26 -13.11
C VAL A 137 6.89 -7.12 -14.62
N PRO A 138 5.94 -7.83 -15.25
CA PRO A 138 5.74 -7.74 -16.69
C PRO A 138 5.09 -6.41 -17.07
N VAL A 139 5.84 -5.54 -17.74
CA VAL A 139 5.32 -4.26 -18.28
C VAL A 139 4.74 -4.37 -19.69
N ARG A 140 4.78 -5.58 -20.28
CA ARG A 140 4.18 -5.94 -21.58
C ARG A 140 3.31 -7.19 -21.45
N GLU A 141 2.32 -7.32 -22.32
CA GLU A 141 1.40 -8.47 -22.34
C GLU A 141 2.13 -9.79 -22.58
N GLY A 142 1.76 -10.83 -21.82
CA GLY A 142 2.44 -12.14 -21.85
C GLY A 142 2.13 -13.06 -20.67
N GLN A 143 1.58 -12.52 -19.57
CA GLN A 143 1.12 -13.28 -18.39
C GLN A 143 -0.38 -13.07 -18.16
N ALA A 144 -1.07 -14.03 -17.55
CA ALA A 144 -2.54 -13.99 -17.34
C ALA A 144 -2.99 -13.04 -16.20
N VAL A 145 -2.25 -11.95 -15.95
CA VAL A 145 -2.51 -10.95 -14.91
C VAL A 145 -2.42 -9.56 -15.54
N ALA A 146 -3.43 -8.73 -15.32
CA ALA A 146 -3.41 -7.33 -15.76
C ALA A 146 -2.57 -6.50 -14.78
N VAL A 147 -1.60 -5.76 -15.28
CA VAL A 147 -0.63 -5.01 -14.47
C VAL A 147 -0.69 -3.52 -14.80
N ASP A 148 -0.87 -2.70 -13.76
CA ASP A 148 -0.61 -1.25 -13.79
C ASP A 148 0.72 -0.96 -13.07
N ALA A 149 1.72 -0.51 -13.82
CA ALA A 149 3.06 -0.25 -13.32
C ALA A 149 3.23 1.25 -13.06
N ILE A 150 3.48 1.61 -11.80
CA ILE A 150 3.60 3.01 -11.36
C ILE A 150 5.04 3.27 -10.92
N PHE A 151 5.63 4.33 -11.50
CA PHE A 151 6.99 4.76 -11.24
C PHE A 151 7.00 6.20 -10.72
N ASP A 152 7.43 6.38 -9.47
CA ASP A 152 7.34 7.64 -8.73
C ASP A 152 5.90 8.21 -8.63
N SER A 153 5.53 9.16 -9.49
CA SER A 153 4.22 9.84 -9.46
C SER A 153 3.40 9.67 -10.76
N VAL A 154 3.78 8.74 -11.63
CA VAL A 154 3.08 8.45 -12.89
C VAL A 154 2.99 6.96 -13.21
N SER A 155 1.84 6.52 -13.73
CA SER A 155 1.66 5.22 -14.37
C SER A 155 2.40 5.21 -15.71
N VAL A 156 3.21 4.16 -15.91
CA VAL A 156 4.07 3.99 -17.08
C VAL A 156 3.60 2.87 -18.02
N SER A 157 2.74 1.97 -17.54
CA SER A 157 2.17 0.91 -18.37
C SER A 157 0.93 0.31 -17.70
N THR A 158 -0.13 0.09 -18.48
CA THR A 158 -1.31 -0.69 -18.06
C THR A 158 -1.57 -1.77 -19.11
N THR A 159 -1.45 -3.04 -18.74
CA THR A 159 -1.64 -4.18 -19.65
C THR A 159 -3.10 -4.67 -19.68
N TYR A 160 -3.51 -5.36 -20.76
CA TYR A 160 -4.84 -5.98 -20.91
C TYR A 160 -6.04 -5.00 -20.86
N ARG A 161 -5.80 -3.70 -21.08
CA ARG A 161 -6.85 -2.67 -21.05
C ARG A 161 -7.97 -2.92 -22.06
N GLU A 162 -7.62 -3.34 -23.28
CA GLU A 162 -8.61 -3.62 -24.33
C GLU A 162 -9.50 -4.81 -23.96
N GLU A 163 -8.90 -5.91 -23.50
CA GLU A 163 -9.63 -7.13 -23.08
C GLU A 163 -10.55 -6.87 -21.87
N LEU A 164 -10.08 -6.10 -20.88
CA LEU A 164 -10.91 -5.70 -19.73
C LEU A 164 -12.06 -4.77 -20.15
N ALA A 165 -11.82 -3.86 -21.10
CA ALA A 165 -12.84 -2.97 -21.63
C ALA A 165 -13.95 -3.71 -22.39
N GLU A 166 -13.67 -4.84 -23.04
CA GLU A 166 -14.70 -5.70 -23.65
C GLU A 166 -15.71 -6.22 -22.62
N HIS A 167 -15.27 -6.41 -21.37
CA HIS A 167 -16.12 -6.79 -20.24
C HIS A 167 -16.73 -5.59 -19.50
N GLY A 168 -16.48 -4.37 -19.96
CA GLY A 168 -16.90 -3.12 -19.32
C GLY A 168 -16.14 -2.81 -18.02
N ILE A 169 -15.03 -3.50 -17.77
CA ILE A 169 -14.16 -3.26 -16.61
C ILE A 169 -13.28 -2.05 -16.91
N ILE A 170 -13.22 -1.11 -15.98
CA ILE A 170 -12.30 0.02 -16.04
C ILE A 170 -11.13 -0.31 -15.12
N PHE A 171 -9.93 -0.37 -15.68
CA PHE A 171 -8.69 -0.50 -14.94
C PHE A 171 -7.67 0.46 -15.57
N CYS A 172 -7.38 1.54 -14.87
CA CYS A 172 -6.50 2.61 -15.35
C CYS A 172 -5.93 3.42 -14.17
N SER A 173 -5.00 4.32 -14.46
CA SER A 173 -4.46 5.23 -13.46
C SER A 173 -5.54 6.20 -12.94
N PHE A 174 -5.34 6.71 -11.73
CA PHE A 174 -6.25 7.68 -11.13
C PHE A 174 -6.34 8.97 -11.97
N SER A 175 -5.23 9.40 -12.56
CA SER A 175 -5.20 10.57 -13.45
C SER A 175 -6.04 10.34 -14.71
N GLU A 176 -5.90 9.17 -15.37
CA GLU A 176 -6.72 8.83 -16.54
C GLU A 176 -8.22 8.78 -16.19
N ALA A 177 -8.56 8.21 -15.04
CA ALA A 177 -9.94 8.12 -14.60
C ALA A 177 -10.60 9.49 -14.38
N ILE A 178 -9.86 10.48 -13.88
CA ILE A 178 -10.36 11.86 -13.71
C ILE A 178 -10.72 12.48 -15.08
N HIS A 179 -9.97 12.15 -16.13
CA HIS A 179 -10.20 12.68 -17.48
C HIS A 179 -11.27 11.92 -18.26
N GLU A 180 -11.22 10.59 -18.24
CA GLU A 180 -12.12 9.75 -19.04
C GLU A 180 -13.46 9.50 -18.35
N TYR A 181 -13.49 9.44 -17.01
CA TYR A 181 -14.67 9.11 -16.21
C TYR A 181 -14.90 10.09 -15.05
N PRO A 182 -14.90 11.43 -15.30
CA PRO A 182 -14.96 12.44 -14.24
C PRO A 182 -16.17 12.31 -13.32
N ASP A 183 -17.35 12.00 -13.88
CA ASP A 183 -18.58 11.87 -13.09
C ASP A 183 -18.53 10.66 -12.15
N LEU A 184 -17.94 9.56 -12.61
CA LEU A 184 -17.81 8.32 -11.83
C LEU A 184 -16.79 8.49 -10.71
N VAL A 185 -15.62 9.07 -11.01
CA VAL A 185 -14.61 9.37 -9.98
C VAL A 185 -15.17 10.33 -8.96
N ARG A 186 -15.82 11.42 -9.38
CA ARG A 186 -16.41 12.41 -8.48
C ARG A 186 -17.50 11.83 -7.58
N GLN A 187 -18.24 10.83 -8.07
CA GLN A 187 -19.26 10.14 -7.27
C GLN A 187 -18.65 9.38 -6.07
N TYR A 188 -17.46 8.79 -6.23
CA TYR A 188 -16.88 7.87 -5.24
C TYR A 188 -15.68 8.45 -4.46
N LEU A 189 -14.95 9.41 -5.02
CA LEU A 189 -13.78 10.01 -4.40
C LEU A 189 -14.15 10.64 -3.05
N GLY A 190 -13.45 10.22 -1.99
CA GLY A 190 -13.62 10.76 -0.65
C GLY A 190 -14.90 10.31 0.07
N THR A 191 -15.67 9.38 -0.51
CA THR A 191 -16.90 8.86 0.11
C THR A 191 -16.63 7.92 1.28
N VAL A 192 -15.49 7.22 1.25
CA VAL A 192 -15.10 6.25 2.28
C VAL A 192 -13.99 6.83 3.15
N VAL A 193 -13.01 7.48 2.54
CA VAL A 193 -11.92 8.18 3.21
C VAL A 193 -11.94 9.65 2.79
N SER A 194 -12.70 10.47 3.50
CA SER A 194 -12.82 11.90 3.17
C SER A 194 -11.48 12.64 3.26
N SER A 195 -11.38 13.80 2.62
CA SER A 195 -10.26 14.73 2.77
C SER A 195 -10.03 15.18 4.22
N HIS A 196 -11.01 15.01 5.10
CA HIS A 196 -10.98 15.40 6.51
C HIS A 196 -10.76 14.21 7.46
N ASP A 197 -10.46 13.02 6.94
CA ASP A 197 -10.46 11.78 7.74
C ASP A 197 -9.39 11.78 8.84
N ASN A 198 -8.16 12.10 8.47
CA ASN A 198 -7.01 12.20 9.36
C ASN A 198 -5.89 13.00 8.70
N TYR A 199 -4.86 13.34 9.47
CA TYR A 199 -3.74 14.18 9.03
C TYR A 199 -3.08 13.69 7.72
N PHE A 200 -2.74 12.41 7.61
CA PHE A 200 -2.08 11.87 6.42
C PHE A 200 -3.04 11.66 5.24
N ALA A 201 -4.32 11.38 5.52
CA ALA A 201 -5.35 11.32 4.48
C ALA A 201 -5.64 12.70 3.87
N ALA A 202 -5.63 13.77 4.67
CA ALA A 202 -5.77 15.14 4.20
C ALA A 202 -4.56 15.57 3.37
N LEU A 203 -3.34 15.27 3.84
CA LEU A 203 -2.12 15.48 3.08
C LEU A 203 -2.15 14.75 1.74
N ASN A 204 -2.50 13.46 1.75
CA ASN A 204 -2.68 12.66 0.54
C ASN A 204 -3.72 13.29 -0.39
N ALA A 205 -4.91 13.65 0.08
CA ALA A 205 -5.94 14.24 -0.76
C ALA A 205 -5.50 15.56 -1.44
N ALA A 206 -4.64 16.35 -0.81
CA ALA A 206 -4.09 17.57 -1.40
C ALA A 206 -3.09 17.28 -2.54
N VAL A 207 -2.16 16.34 -2.34
CA VAL A 207 -0.95 16.18 -3.18
C VAL A 207 -0.94 14.90 -4.02
N ALA A 208 -1.84 13.95 -3.75
CA ALA A 208 -1.88 12.64 -4.40
C ALA A 208 -1.92 12.82 -5.91
N SER A 209 -0.88 12.29 -6.52
CA SER A 209 -0.51 12.58 -7.89
C SER A 209 -0.83 11.41 -8.81
N ASP A 210 -0.91 10.21 -8.24
CA ASP A 210 -1.13 8.97 -8.95
C ASP A 210 -1.94 7.99 -8.09
N GLY A 211 -2.15 6.80 -8.61
CA GLY A 211 -2.86 5.70 -7.98
C GLY A 211 -3.72 4.99 -9.02
N THR A 212 -4.67 4.21 -8.56
CA THR A 212 -5.38 3.28 -9.45
C THR A 212 -6.88 3.43 -9.31
N PHE A 213 -7.58 3.47 -10.45
CA PHE A 213 -9.04 3.45 -10.48
C PHE A 213 -9.51 2.14 -11.10
N VAL A 214 -10.33 1.42 -10.34
CA VAL A 214 -10.94 0.16 -10.75
C VAL A 214 -12.46 0.26 -10.63
N TYR A 215 -13.17 -0.05 -11.72
CA TYR A 215 -14.62 -0.21 -11.71
C TYR A 215 -15.00 -1.55 -12.34
N ILE A 216 -15.73 -2.37 -11.58
CA ILE A 216 -16.27 -3.64 -12.07
C ILE A 216 -17.79 -3.48 -12.24
N PRO A 217 -18.33 -3.62 -13.47
CA PRO A 217 -19.74 -3.39 -13.74
C PRO A 217 -20.62 -4.52 -13.17
N LYS A 218 -21.91 -4.22 -13.09
CA LYS A 218 -22.93 -5.13 -12.57
C LYS A 218 -22.90 -6.52 -13.20
N GLY A 219 -22.87 -7.55 -12.36
CA GLY A 219 -22.91 -8.96 -12.74
C GLY A 219 -21.65 -9.50 -13.39
N VAL A 220 -20.56 -8.70 -13.45
CA VAL A 220 -19.31 -9.11 -14.08
C VAL A 220 -18.36 -9.67 -13.03
N ARG A 221 -17.91 -10.91 -13.28
CA ARG A 221 -16.76 -11.51 -12.60
C ARG A 221 -15.53 -11.21 -13.43
N CYS A 222 -14.58 -10.47 -12.87
CA CYS A 222 -13.32 -10.14 -13.52
C CYS A 222 -12.63 -11.44 -14.02
N PRO A 223 -12.27 -11.54 -15.31
CA PRO A 223 -11.77 -12.78 -15.91
C PRO A 223 -10.36 -13.14 -15.44
N MET A 224 -9.60 -12.16 -14.95
CA MET A 224 -8.24 -12.27 -14.47
C MET A 224 -8.03 -11.46 -13.18
N GLU A 225 -6.89 -11.63 -12.54
CA GLU A 225 -6.52 -10.80 -11.40
C GLU A 225 -5.97 -9.46 -11.89
N LEU A 226 -6.33 -8.39 -11.19
CA LEU A 226 -5.79 -7.06 -11.41
C LEU A 226 -4.63 -6.85 -10.45
N SER A 227 -3.50 -6.36 -10.93
CA SER A 227 -2.31 -6.14 -10.14
C SER A 227 -1.77 -4.75 -10.39
N THR A 228 -1.35 -4.07 -9.35
CA THR A 228 -0.66 -2.79 -9.46
C THR A 228 0.64 -2.87 -8.71
N TYR A 229 1.72 -2.43 -9.36
CA TYR A 229 3.04 -2.44 -8.77
C TYR A 229 3.62 -1.03 -8.69
N PHE A 230 3.91 -0.61 -7.48
CA PHE A 230 4.46 0.70 -7.16
C PHE A 230 5.97 0.63 -6.93
N ARG A 231 6.71 1.48 -7.64
CA ARG A 231 8.15 1.67 -7.42
C ARG A 231 8.45 3.12 -7.09
N ILE A 232 9.01 3.35 -5.90
CA ILE A 232 9.66 4.63 -5.57
C ILE A 232 11.05 4.60 -6.19
N ASN A 233 11.50 5.64 -6.87
CA ASN A 233 12.87 5.73 -7.38
C ASN A 233 13.54 7.07 -7.01
N ALA A 234 12.81 8.18 -7.13
CA ALA A 234 13.33 9.52 -6.87
C ALA A 234 13.58 9.78 -5.37
N ALA A 235 14.79 10.24 -5.02
CA ALA A 235 15.18 10.58 -3.66
C ALA A 235 14.39 11.78 -3.12
N GLN A 236 14.05 11.79 -1.83
CA GLN A 236 13.39 12.92 -1.14
C GLN A 236 12.02 13.33 -1.72
N THR A 237 11.41 12.44 -2.51
CA THR A 237 10.02 12.54 -2.96
C THR A 237 9.13 11.80 -1.97
N GLY A 238 8.05 12.44 -1.50
CA GLY A 238 7.01 11.71 -0.78
C GLY A 238 6.11 10.97 -1.77
N GLN A 239 5.78 9.70 -1.49
CA GLN A 239 4.84 8.95 -2.33
C GLN A 239 3.43 9.07 -1.76
N PHE A 240 2.54 9.66 -2.57
CA PHE A 240 1.15 9.84 -2.25
C PHE A 240 0.31 9.29 -3.40
N GLU A 241 -0.25 8.11 -3.16
CA GLU A 241 -1.12 7.43 -4.12
C GLU A 241 -2.54 7.31 -3.57
N ARG A 242 -3.50 7.27 -4.49
CA ARG A 242 -4.91 7.08 -4.15
C ARG A 242 -5.55 6.02 -5.02
N THR A 243 -5.97 4.92 -4.41
CA THR A 243 -6.66 3.83 -5.09
C THR A 243 -8.15 3.88 -4.78
N ILE A 244 -8.98 3.81 -5.82
CA ILE A 244 -10.44 3.69 -5.70
C ILE A 244 -10.87 2.43 -6.45
N LEU A 245 -11.47 1.48 -5.73
CA LEU A 245 -12.00 0.23 -6.28
C LEU A 245 -13.50 0.17 -6.02
N VAL A 246 -14.28 0.11 -7.10
CA VAL A 246 -15.73 0.02 -7.06
C VAL A 246 -16.17 -1.31 -7.65
N ALA A 247 -16.86 -2.12 -6.85
CA ALA A 247 -17.48 -3.36 -7.28
C ALA A 247 -19.00 -3.19 -7.28
N ASP A 248 -19.59 -3.07 -8.48
CA ASP A 248 -21.04 -2.91 -8.68
C ASP A 248 -21.80 -4.22 -8.42
N GLU A 249 -23.13 -4.19 -8.44
CA GLU A 249 -23.97 -5.29 -7.95
C GLU A 249 -23.63 -6.65 -8.57
N GLY A 250 -23.44 -7.69 -7.76
CA GLY A 250 -23.15 -9.05 -8.23
C GLY A 250 -21.79 -9.21 -8.93
N SER A 251 -20.88 -8.24 -8.78
CA SER A 251 -19.55 -8.28 -9.39
C SER A 251 -18.52 -9.00 -8.51
N TYR A 252 -17.39 -9.41 -9.12
CA TYR A 252 -16.27 -10.00 -8.40
C TYR A 252 -14.94 -9.50 -8.96
N VAL A 253 -13.99 -9.18 -8.09
CA VAL A 253 -12.60 -8.87 -8.47
C VAL A 253 -11.60 -9.34 -7.41
N SER A 254 -10.44 -9.80 -7.90
CA SER A 254 -9.22 -10.03 -7.12
C SER A 254 -8.22 -8.97 -7.54
N TYR A 255 -7.83 -8.10 -6.61
CA TYR A 255 -6.90 -7.01 -6.82
C TYR A 255 -5.65 -7.22 -5.95
N ILE A 256 -4.46 -7.04 -6.52
CA ILE A 256 -3.18 -7.19 -5.85
C ILE A 256 -2.41 -5.87 -5.93
N GLU A 257 -1.85 -5.45 -4.81
CA GLU A 257 -0.99 -4.28 -4.69
C GLU A 257 0.41 -4.73 -4.26
N GLY A 258 1.42 -4.43 -5.08
CA GLY A 258 2.84 -4.64 -4.77
C GLY A 258 3.56 -3.30 -4.62
N CYS A 259 4.52 -3.21 -3.70
CA CYS A 259 5.38 -2.03 -3.57
C CYS A 259 6.85 -2.40 -3.32
N SER A 260 7.79 -1.68 -3.94
CA SER A 260 9.23 -1.72 -3.65
C SER A 260 9.90 -0.34 -3.73
N ALA A 261 11.06 -0.19 -3.09
CA ALA A 261 11.84 1.04 -3.08
C ALA A 261 13.36 0.78 -3.15
N PRO A 262 14.17 1.77 -3.55
CA PRO A 262 15.62 1.73 -3.43
C PRO A 262 16.08 1.98 -1.99
N VAL A 263 17.33 1.61 -1.70
CA VAL A 263 18.03 1.96 -0.46
C VAL A 263 18.32 3.46 -0.42
N ARG A 264 18.03 4.12 0.71
CA ARG A 264 18.26 5.57 0.92
C ARG A 264 18.60 5.89 2.37
N ASP A 265 19.43 6.91 2.56
CA ASP A 265 19.90 7.37 3.89
C ASP A 265 18.87 8.22 4.64
N THR A 266 17.85 8.74 3.94
CA THR A 266 16.82 9.64 4.50
C THR A 266 15.45 8.99 4.60
N TYR A 267 14.65 9.38 5.59
CA TYR A 267 13.28 8.92 5.72
C TYR A 267 12.41 9.34 4.52
N GLN A 268 11.80 8.34 3.89
CA GLN A 268 10.83 8.52 2.82
C GLN A 268 9.42 8.27 3.38
N LEU A 269 8.52 9.23 3.19
CA LEU A 269 7.12 9.10 3.59
C LEU A 269 6.31 8.47 2.46
N HIS A 270 5.70 7.32 2.73
CA HIS A 270 4.69 6.69 1.91
C HIS A 270 3.34 6.80 2.62
N ALA A 271 2.47 7.64 2.07
CA ALA A 271 1.14 7.90 2.63
C ALA A 271 0.06 7.66 1.57
N ALA A 272 -0.35 6.40 1.44
CA ALA A 272 -1.40 5.98 0.52
C ALA A 272 -2.81 6.08 1.13
N VAL A 273 -3.79 6.29 0.26
CA VAL A 273 -5.22 6.17 0.60
C VAL A 273 -5.88 5.17 -0.33
N VAL A 274 -6.62 4.22 0.25
CA VAL A 274 -7.37 3.22 -0.51
C VAL A 274 -8.83 3.26 -0.10
N GLU A 275 -9.71 3.46 -1.08
CA GLU A 275 -11.16 3.45 -0.93
C GLU A 275 -11.74 2.28 -1.72
N VAL A 276 -12.45 1.38 -1.03
CA VAL A 276 -13.10 0.22 -1.67
C VAL A 276 -14.61 0.29 -1.41
N ILE A 277 -15.41 0.32 -2.47
CA ILE A 277 -16.87 0.40 -2.41
C ILE A 277 -17.46 -0.88 -2.99
N ILE A 278 -18.18 -1.64 -2.18
CA ILE A 278 -18.76 -2.93 -2.56
C ILE A 278 -20.27 -2.86 -2.48
N HIS A 279 -20.91 -2.97 -3.64
CA HIS A 279 -22.36 -2.97 -3.79
C HIS A 279 -22.97 -4.35 -3.55
N LYS A 280 -24.28 -4.45 -3.77
CA LYS A 280 -25.08 -5.63 -3.40
C LYS A 280 -24.57 -6.89 -4.09
N ASP A 281 -24.47 -8.00 -3.36
CA ASP A 281 -24.04 -9.31 -3.85
C ASP A 281 -22.62 -9.33 -4.49
N ALA A 282 -21.83 -8.28 -4.32
CA ALA A 282 -20.48 -8.18 -4.88
C ALA A 282 -19.39 -8.66 -3.91
N GLU A 283 -18.26 -9.14 -4.43
CA GLU A 283 -17.13 -9.62 -3.65
C GLU A 283 -15.81 -9.02 -4.15
N VAL A 284 -15.03 -8.45 -3.22
CA VAL A 284 -13.69 -7.92 -3.49
C VAL A 284 -12.67 -8.64 -2.63
N LYS A 285 -11.64 -9.17 -3.29
CA LYS A 285 -10.40 -9.63 -2.64
C LYS A 285 -9.30 -8.62 -2.92
N TYR A 286 -8.71 -8.07 -1.88
CA TYR A 286 -7.62 -7.10 -1.98
C TYR A 286 -6.40 -7.63 -1.26
N SER A 287 -5.37 -7.94 -2.04
CA SER A 287 -4.09 -8.46 -1.56
C SER A 287 -3.03 -7.36 -1.57
N THR A 288 -2.15 -7.33 -0.57
CA THR A 288 -1.03 -6.41 -0.50
C THR A 288 0.25 -7.18 -0.16
N VAL A 289 1.27 -7.08 -1.01
CA VAL A 289 2.60 -7.65 -0.76
C VAL A 289 3.61 -6.52 -0.80
N GLN A 290 4.12 -6.14 0.38
CA GLN A 290 5.04 -5.01 0.51
C GLN A 290 6.38 -5.48 1.04
N ASN A 291 7.46 -5.08 0.36
CA ASN A 291 8.83 -5.27 0.81
C ASN A 291 9.63 -3.98 0.64
N TRP A 292 9.71 -3.21 1.73
CA TRP A 292 10.36 -1.91 1.76
C TRP A 292 11.81 -1.99 2.26
N PHE A 293 12.55 -0.88 2.11
CA PHE A 293 13.84 -0.72 2.75
C PHE A 293 13.69 -0.22 4.19
N SER A 294 14.30 -0.94 5.14
CA SER A 294 14.13 -0.74 6.59
C SER A 294 14.92 0.43 7.15
N GLY A 295 15.86 0.99 6.39
CA GLY A 295 16.92 1.85 6.94
C GLY A 295 18.11 1.03 7.44
N GLY A 296 19.19 1.74 7.79
CA GLY A 296 20.28 1.20 8.60
C GLY A 296 19.90 1.09 10.08
N ASP A 297 20.86 0.75 10.95
CA ASP A 297 20.63 0.52 12.40
C ASP A 297 19.96 1.71 13.13
N SER A 298 20.02 2.92 12.56
CA SER A 298 19.38 4.13 13.11
C SER A 298 19.08 5.27 12.12
N GLU A 299 19.28 5.09 10.81
CA GLU A 299 19.08 6.17 9.82
C GLU A 299 18.36 5.67 8.55
N GLY A 300 17.43 6.49 8.04
CA GLY A 300 16.69 6.23 6.82
C GLY A 300 15.57 5.20 6.94
N GLY A 301 15.09 4.75 5.78
CA GLY A 301 13.99 3.79 5.66
C GLY A 301 12.62 4.43 5.41
N ILE A 302 11.60 3.59 5.29
CA ILE A 302 10.26 4.02 4.87
C ILE A 302 9.31 4.19 6.06
N LEU A 303 8.61 5.33 6.08
CA LEU A 303 7.48 5.60 6.96
C LEU A 303 6.19 5.29 6.18
N ASN A 304 5.52 4.19 6.54
CA ASN A 304 4.38 3.63 5.83
C ASN A 304 3.09 3.96 6.57
N PHE A 305 2.51 5.14 6.29
CA PHE A 305 1.35 5.71 6.98
C PHE A 305 0.12 5.71 6.08
N VAL A 306 -0.57 4.56 6.04
CA VAL A 306 -1.60 4.31 5.02
C VAL A 306 -2.99 4.24 5.63
N THR A 307 -3.96 4.88 4.96
CA THR A 307 -5.38 4.78 5.29
C THR A 307 -6.11 3.94 4.24
N LYS A 308 -6.33 2.66 4.52
CA LYS A 308 -7.19 1.79 3.69
C LYS A 308 -8.56 1.59 4.34
N ARG A 309 -9.63 1.76 3.58
CA ARG A 309 -10.99 1.51 4.08
C ARG A 309 -11.91 1.00 2.98
N ALA A 310 -12.63 -0.05 3.31
CA ALA A 310 -13.71 -0.59 2.51
C ALA A 310 -15.07 -0.27 3.14
N ILE A 311 -16.08 -0.09 2.30
CA ILE A 311 -17.49 -0.09 2.69
C ILE A 311 -18.21 -1.22 1.95
N CYS A 312 -18.71 -2.19 2.71
CA CYS A 312 -19.71 -3.14 2.23
C CYS A 312 -21.07 -2.43 2.28
N GLU A 313 -21.36 -1.64 1.26
CA GLU A 313 -22.56 -0.82 1.18
C GLU A 313 -23.80 -1.67 0.92
N GLY A 314 -23.70 -2.63 0.00
CA GLY A 314 -24.81 -3.46 -0.41
C GLY A 314 -25.07 -4.67 0.48
N GLU A 315 -26.30 -5.21 0.39
CA GLU A 315 -26.65 -6.49 1.00
C GLU A 315 -25.77 -7.61 0.45
N ASN A 316 -25.34 -8.56 1.30
CA ASN A 316 -24.46 -9.68 0.95
C ASN A 316 -23.07 -9.29 0.39
N ALA A 317 -22.70 -8.01 0.43
CA ALA A 317 -21.38 -7.54 0.00
C ALA A 317 -20.26 -8.21 0.82
N LYS A 318 -19.18 -8.60 0.16
CA LYS A 318 -18.03 -9.26 0.79
C LYS A 318 -16.72 -8.53 0.51
N MET A 319 -15.97 -8.27 1.57
CA MET A 319 -14.61 -7.71 1.51
C MET A 319 -13.62 -8.70 2.12
N SER A 320 -12.48 -8.91 1.47
CA SER A 320 -11.36 -9.66 2.02
C SER A 320 -10.07 -8.87 1.85
N TRP A 321 -9.45 -8.49 2.97
CA TRP A 321 -8.12 -7.89 3.00
C TRP A 321 -7.10 -8.99 3.31
N THR A 322 -6.08 -9.12 2.47
CA THR A 322 -4.96 -10.04 2.70
C THR A 322 -3.66 -9.26 2.57
N GLN A 323 -2.78 -9.33 3.55
CA GLN A 323 -1.53 -8.57 3.52
C GLN A 323 -0.34 -9.34 4.06
N SER A 324 0.80 -9.14 3.40
CA SER A 324 2.13 -9.52 3.85
C SER A 324 3.02 -8.28 3.85
N GLU A 325 3.48 -7.89 5.03
CA GLU A 325 4.19 -6.63 5.26
C GLU A 325 5.57 -6.91 5.85
N THR A 326 6.60 -6.43 5.17
CA THR A 326 7.98 -6.43 5.65
C THR A 326 8.71 -5.16 5.20
N GLY A 327 9.78 -4.81 5.93
CA GLY A 327 10.79 -3.88 5.41
C GLY A 327 10.59 -2.39 5.68
N SER A 328 9.48 -1.91 6.27
CA SER A 328 9.38 -0.48 6.64
C SER A 328 10.13 -0.17 7.94
N ALA A 329 10.66 1.05 8.10
CA ALA A 329 11.20 1.50 9.38
C ALA A 329 10.08 1.68 10.40
N ILE A 330 8.99 2.34 9.97
CA ILE A 330 7.76 2.47 10.76
C ILE A 330 6.56 2.13 9.89
N THR A 331 5.71 1.24 10.39
CA THR A 331 4.42 0.93 9.76
C THR A 331 3.27 1.37 10.65
N TRP A 332 2.35 2.14 10.07
CA TRP A 332 1.13 2.58 10.74
C TRP A 332 -0.10 2.39 9.85
N LYS A 333 -0.84 1.30 10.06
CA LYS A 333 -1.91 0.89 9.16
C LYS A 333 -3.07 0.21 9.87
N TYR A 334 -4.29 0.62 9.52
CA TYR A 334 -5.52 -0.03 9.98
C TYR A 334 -6.54 -0.23 8.85
N PRO A 335 -6.31 -1.16 7.90
CA PRO A 335 -7.32 -1.52 6.91
C PRO A 335 -8.66 -1.81 7.59
N SER A 336 -9.68 -1.03 7.22
CA SER A 336 -10.96 -1.01 7.91
C SER A 336 -12.07 -1.50 6.99
N VAL A 337 -13.11 -2.13 7.54
CA VAL A 337 -14.33 -2.49 6.81
C VAL A 337 -15.55 -1.97 7.54
N ILE A 338 -16.36 -1.17 6.84
CA ILE A 338 -17.68 -0.74 7.27
C ILE A 338 -18.71 -1.71 6.69
N LEU A 339 -19.27 -2.57 7.54
CA LEU A 339 -20.30 -3.55 7.20
C LEU A 339 -21.69 -2.90 7.30
N LYS A 340 -22.04 -2.11 6.27
CA LYS A 340 -23.27 -1.31 6.20
C LYS A 340 -24.48 -2.15 5.75
N GLY A 341 -24.32 -2.96 4.72
CA GLY A 341 -25.38 -3.82 4.19
C GLY A 341 -25.75 -4.98 5.12
N ASP A 342 -27.00 -5.42 5.05
CA ASP A 342 -27.41 -6.64 5.75
C ASP A 342 -26.68 -7.86 5.14
N ASN A 343 -26.34 -8.84 5.98
CA ASN A 343 -25.62 -10.08 5.64
C ASN A 343 -24.21 -9.87 5.05
N SER A 344 -23.64 -8.66 5.10
CA SER A 344 -22.30 -8.40 4.58
C SER A 344 -21.22 -9.12 5.39
N THR A 345 -20.14 -9.51 4.72
CA THR A 345 -19.01 -10.25 5.31
C THR A 345 -17.69 -9.51 5.11
N ALA A 346 -16.84 -9.50 6.13
CA ALA A 346 -15.49 -8.95 6.08
C ALA A 346 -14.46 -9.98 6.55
N GLU A 347 -13.33 -10.03 5.87
CA GLU A 347 -12.19 -10.88 6.22
C GLU A 347 -10.93 -10.02 6.23
N PHE A 348 -10.04 -10.27 7.20
CA PHE A 348 -8.74 -9.64 7.30
C PHE A 348 -7.70 -10.68 7.69
N PHE A 349 -6.71 -10.87 6.82
CA PHE A 349 -5.59 -11.79 7.01
C PHE A 349 -4.29 -10.99 6.90
N SER A 350 -3.46 -11.02 7.93
CA SER A 350 -2.24 -10.21 7.97
C SER A 350 -1.05 -10.99 8.50
N VAL A 351 0.07 -10.91 7.77
CA VAL A 351 1.41 -11.26 8.26
C VAL A 351 2.23 -9.99 8.33
N ALA A 352 2.76 -9.66 9.51
CA ALA A 352 3.64 -8.52 9.71
C ALA A 352 4.95 -8.99 10.34
N LEU A 353 6.07 -8.79 9.65
CA LEU A 353 7.42 -9.06 10.16
C LEU A 353 8.12 -7.75 10.51
N THR A 354 8.69 -7.68 11.70
CA THR A 354 9.62 -6.63 12.10
C THR A 354 10.94 -7.24 12.56
N ASN A 355 12.05 -6.62 12.16
CA ASN A 355 13.41 -6.99 12.53
C ASN A 355 14.25 -5.73 12.85
N GLY A 356 15.43 -5.90 13.46
CA GLY A 356 16.33 -4.79 13.76
C GLY A 356 15.67 -3.77 14.69
N SER A 357 15.66 -2.50 14.29
CA SER A 357 15.02 -1.39 15.02
C SER A 357 13.63 -1.02 14.47
N GLN A 358 13.04 -1.85 13.61
CA GLN A 358 11.74 -1.57 13.00
C GLN A 358 10.61 -1.51 14.04
N GLN A 359 9.60 -0.67 13.76
CA GLN A 359 8.46 -0.44 14.63
C GLN A 359 7.17 -0.56 13.81
N ALA A 360 6.23 -1.40 14.24
CA ALA A 360 4.94 -1.56 13.57
C ALA A 360 3.79 -1.39 14.56
N ASP A 361 2.80 -0.57 14.22
CA ASP A 361 1.47 -0.57 14.83
C ASP A 361 0.44 -0.79 13.72
N THR A 362 0.04 -2.05 13.58
CA THR A 362 -0.80 -2.55 12.50
C THR A 362 -2.04 -3.21 13.06
N GLY A 363 -3.10 -3.28 12.26
CA GLY A 363 -4.26 -4.09 12.62
C GLY A 363 -5.45 -3.73 11.74
N THR A 364 -6.66 -3.87 12.26
CA THR A 364 -7.86 -3.68 11.44
C THR A 364 -9.03 -3.12 12.26
N LYS A 365 -9.99 -2.49 11.59
CA LYS A 365 -11.23 -2.04 12.22
C LYS A 365 -12.43 -2.64 11.49
N MET A 366 -13.22 -3.45 12.20
CA MET A 366 -14.47 -4.03 11.71
C MET A 366 -15.66 -3.32 12.36
N ILE A 367 -16.44 -2.59 11.55
CA ILE A 367 -17.57 -1.79 12.03
C ILE A 367 -18.86 -2.42 11.52
N HIS A 368 -19.57 -3.11 12.41
CA HIS A 368 -20.83 -3.78 12.13
C HIS A 368 -22.02 -2.82 12.27
N ILE A 369 -22.75 -2.62 11.18
CA ILE A 369 -23.95 -1.76 11.13
C ILE A 369 -25.17 -2.55 10.68
N GLY A 370 -25.06 -3.29 9.57
CA GLY A 370 -26.12 -4.15 9.04
C GLY A 370 -26.41 -5.38 9.91
N LYS A 371 -27.56 -6.01 9.70
CA LYS A 371 -27.96 -7.25 10.37
C LYS A 371 -27.18 -8.45 9.84
N ASN A 372 -27.00 -9.47 10.66
CA ASN A 372 -26.34 -10.75 10.35
C ASN A 372 -24.94 -10.59 9.74
N THR A 373 -24.26 -9.48 10.03
CA THR A 373 -22.93 -9.18 9.49
C THR A 373 -21.89 -10.06 10.14
N LYS A 374 -20.89 -10.48 9.37
CA LYS A 374 -19.82 -11.38 9.82
C LYS A 374 -18.45 -10.74 9.59
N SER A 375 -17.55 -10.89 10.55
CA SER A 375 -16.15 -10.53 10.36
C SER A 375 -15.20 -11.61 10.89
N THR A 376 -14.13 -11.85 10.15
CA THR A 376 -13.03 -12.73 10.55
C THR A 376 -11.73 -11.95 10.50
N ILE A 377 -10.95 -12.01 11.57
CA ILE A 377 -9.66 -11.35 11.69
C ILE A 377 -8.62 -12.40 12.08
N ILE A 378 -7.61 -12.61 11.25
CA ILE A 378 -6.46 -13.46 11.54
C ILE A 378 -5.19 -12.62 11.34
N SER A 379 -4.49 -12.33 12.43
CA SER A 379 -3.24 -11.58 12.41
C SER A 379 -2.11 -12.43 12.96
N LYS A 380 -1.01 -12.50 12.20
CA LYS A 380 0.23 -13.20 12.54
C LYS A 380 1.36 -12.16 12.59
N GLY A 381 1.74 -11.73 13.79
CA GLY A 381 2.87 -10.83 14.00
C GLY A 381 4.15 -11.60 14.28
N ILE A 382 5.26 -11.23 13.66
CA ILE A 382 6.59 -11.78 13.94
C ILE A 382 7.49 -10.62 14.32
N SER A 383 8.21 -10.76 15.44
CA SER A 383 9.12 -9.73 15.94
C SER A 383 10.48 -10.35 16.23
N ALA A 384 11.51 -9.82 15.56
CA ALA A 384 12.91 -10.26 15.65
C ALA A 384 13.84 -9.08 16.03
N GLY A 385 15.09 -9.38 16.36
CA GLY A 385 16.09 -8.38 16.73
C GLY A 385 15.68 -7.55 17.96
N LYS A 386 15.65 -6.22 17.81
CA LYS A 386 15.22 -5.24 18.84
C LYS A 386 13.86 -4.61 18.52
N SER A 387 13.18 -5.15 17.50
CA SER A 387 12.00 -4.53 16.91
C SER A 387 10.79 -4.56 17.84
N GLN A 388 9.82 -3.69 17.56
CA GLN A 388 8.55 -3.64 18.28
C GLN A 388 7.40 -3.82 17.30
N ASN A 389 6.64 -4.90 17.48
CA ASN A 389 5.47 -5.22 16.67
C ASN A 389 4.20 -5.12 17.52
N SER A 390 3.29 -4.23 17.18
CA SER A 390 2.04 -4.02 17.91
C SER A 390 0.86 -4.31 16.99
N TYR A 391 0.05 -5.30 17.35
CA TYR A 391 -1.29 -5.43 16.79
C TYR A 391 -2.26 -4.51 17.53
N ARG A 392 -3.06 -3.74 16.80
CA ARG A 392 -4.15 -2.93 17.34
C ARG A 392 -5.39 -3.04 16.46
N GLY A 393 -6.43 -3.66 17.01
CA GLY A 393 -7.67 -3.92 16.29
C GLY A 393 -8.89 -3.33 17.00
N LEU A 394 -9.91 -2.96 16.22
CA LEU A 394 -11.22 -2.56 16.74
C LEU A 394 -12.32 -3.43 16.11
N VAL A 395 -13.14 -4.05 16.96
CA VAL A 395 -14.43 -4.63 16.54
C VAL A 395 -15.54 -3.83 17.20
N LYS A 396 -16.32 -3.13 16.39
CA LYS A 396 -17.42 -2.27 16.84
C LYS A 396 -18.75 -2.78 16.31
N VAL A 397 -19.68 -3.06 17.21
CA VAL A 397 -21.05 -3.50 16.88
C VAL A 397 -22.04 -2.42 17.27
N LEU A 398 -22.64 -1.77 16.28
CA LEU A 398 -23.65 -0.72 16.51
C LEU A 398 -25.01 -1.30 16.91
N PRO A 399 -25.91 -0.50 17.52
CA PRO A 399 -27.23 -0.97 17.96
C PRO A 399 -28.08 -1.60 16.85
N SER A 400 -27.90 -1.18 15.58
CA SER A 400 -28.62 -1.74 14.43
C SER A 400 -28.20 -3.15 14.03
N ALA A 401 -26.97 -3.55 14.37
CA ALA A 401 -26.34 -4.77 13.88
C ALA A 401 -26.79 -6.02 14.67
N LYS A 402 -28.03 -6.46 14.43
CA LYS A 402 -28.57 -7.69 15.03
C LYS A 402 -27.86 -8.93 14.50
N ASN A 403 -27.59 -9.91 15.37
CA ASN A 403 -26.91 -11.16 15.05
C ASN A 403 -25.52 -10.98 14.40
N ALA A 404 -24.82 -9.88 14.72
CA ALA A 404 -23.45 -9.69 14.27
C ALA A 404 -22.55 -10.81 14.83
N ARG A 405 -21.61 -11.30 14.01
CA ARG A 405 -20.63 -12.32 14.41
C ARG A 405 -19.22 -11.84 14.12
N ASN A 406 -18.32 -12.02 15.08
CA ASN A 406 -16.90 -11.78 14.89
C ASN A 406 -16.08 -12.94 15.46
N PHE A 407 -15.05 -13.33 14.73
CA PHE A 407 -13.95 -14.17 15.24
C PHE A 407 -12.64 -13.43 14.98
N THR A 408 -11.85 -13.25 16.04
CA THR A 408 -10.54 -12.60 15.97
C THR A 408 -9.48 -13.49 16.58
N GLN A 409 -8.43 -13.76 15.82
CA GLN A 409 -7.25 -14.51 16.26
C GLN A 409 -6.00 -13.68 16.01
N CYS A 410 -5.27 -13.35 17.08
CA CYS A 410 -4.06 -12.54 17.04
C CYS A 410 -2.88 -13.36 17.58
N ASP A 411 -2.10 -13.95 16.70
CA ASP A 411 -0.92 -14.70 17.11
C ASP A 411 0.33 -13.87 16.92
N SER A 412 1.22 -13.89 17.91
CA SER A 412 2.52 -13.23 17.87
C SER A 412 3.64 -14.24 18.04
N MET A 413 4.70 -14.12 17.27
CA MET A 413 5.92 -14.93 17.39
C MET A 413 7.12 -14.03 17.70
N LEU A 414 7.80 -14.30 18.81
CA LEU A 414 9.06 -13.64 19.15
C LEU A 414 10.26 -14.50 18.75
N ILE A 415 11.22 -13.87 18.09
CA ILE A 415 12.51 -14.45 17.70
C ILE A 415 13.61 -13.65 18.41
N GLY A 416 14.24 -14.28 19.41
CA GLY A 416 15.25 -13.63 20.26
C GLY A 416 14.71 -13.18 21.62
N THR A 417 15.48 -12.33 22.31
CA THR A 417 15.21 -11.88 23.69
C THR A 417 15.07 -10.36 23.85
N GLN A 418 15.31 -9.60 22.78
CA GLN A 418 15.29 -8.13 22.80
C GLN A 418 14.10 -7.51 22.04
N CYS A 419 13.33 -8.33 21.33
CA CYS A 419 12.16 -7.90 20.58
C CYS A 419 10.90 -7.84 21.45
N GLY A 420 9.88 -7.12 20.98
CA GLY A 420 8.60 -6.97 21.68
C GLY A 420 7.42 -7.20 20.74
N ALA A 421 6.47 -8.03 21.17
CA ALA A 421 5.19 -8.20 20.50
C ALA A 421 4.04 -7.78 21.43
N HIS A 422 3.22 -6.84 20.98
CA HIS A 422 2.13 -6.24 21.75
C HIS A 422 0.79 -6.47 21.06
N THR A 423 -0.29 -6.61 21.82
CA THR A 423 -1.63 -6.85 21.29
C THR A 423 -2.63 -5.99 22.04
N PHE A 424 -3.27 -5.06 21.33
CA PHE A 424 -4.19 -4.05 21.85
C PHE A 424 -5.57 -4.18 21.17
N PRO A 425 -6.42 -5.14 21.58
CA PRO A 425 -7.74 -5.31 21.02
C PRO A 425 -8.75 -4.35 21.67
N TYR A 426 -9.63 -3.80 20.85
CA TYR A 426 -10.77 -2.99 21.27
C TYR A 426 -12.06 -3.66 20.82
N VAL A 427 -12.98 -3.87 21.75
CA VAL A 427 -14.27 -4.50 21.48
C VAL A 427 -15.38 -3.62 22.05
N GLU A 428 -16.17 -3.02 21.18
CA GLU A 428 -17.28 -2.13 21.53
C GLU A 428 -18.60 -2.75 21.06
N VAL A 429 -19.42 -3.27 21.98
CA VAL A 429 -20.65 -3.99 21.63
C VAL A 429 -21.87 -3.25 22.18
N MET A 430 -22.68 -2.71 21.26
CA MET A 430 -23.91 -1.99 21.58
C MET A 430 -25.18 -2.76 21.18
N ASN A 431 -25.06 -4.07 20.91
CA ASN A 431 -26.17 -4.96 20.56
C ASN A 431 -26.09 -6.29 21.31
N ASN A 432 -27.19 -6.71 21.93
CA ASN A 432 -27.25 -7.91 22.79
C ASN A 432 -27.36 -9.25 22.05
N SER A 433 -27.57 -9.23 20.73
CA SER A 433 -27.64 -10.44 19.89
C SER A 433 -26.31 -10.80 19.23
N ALA A 434 -25.26 -10.01 19.47
CA ALA A 434 -23.96 -10.21 18.87
C ALA A 434 -23.19 -11.38 19.52
N GLN A 435 -22.39 -12.09 18.72
CA GLN A 435 -21.48 -13.14 19.17
C GLN A 435 -20.07 -12.77 18.73
N LEU A 436 -19.16 -12.55 19.69
CA LEU A 436 -17.80 -12.15 19.41
C LEU A 436 -16.82 -13.03 20.19
N GLU A 437 -15.80 -13.50 19.50
CA GLU A 437 -14.72 -14.31 20.04
C GLU A 437 -13.40 -13.64 19.70
N HIS A 438 -12.53 -13.49 20.70
CA HIS A 438 -11.19 -12.93 20.53
C HIS A 438 -10.18 -13.81 21.25
N GLU A 439 -9.22 -14.33 20.50
CA GLU A 439 -8.11 -15.12 20.98
C GLU A 439 -6.80 -14.43 20.61
N ALA A 440 -5.85 -14.45 21.55
CA ALA A 440 -4.50 -13.95 21.32
C ALA A 440 -3.47 -14.90 21.93
N THR A 441 -2.50 -15.32 21.12
CA THR A 441 -1.48 -16.28 21.53
C THR A 441 -0.09 -15.70 21.29
N THR A 442 0.80 -15.86 22.27
CA THR A 442 2.21 -15.53 22.09
C THR A 442 3.03 -16.80 22.02
N SER A 443 3.77 -16.95 20.93
CA SER A 443 4.68 -18.06 20.65
C SER A 443 6.12 -17.57 20.62
N ARG A 444 7.05 -18.48 20.90
CA ARG A 444 8.48 -18.28 20.68
C ARG A 444 9.01 -19.53 20.00
N ILE A 445 9.99 -19.36 19.11
CA ILE A 445 10.71 -20.51 18.55
C ILE A 445 11.57 -21.12 19.67
N GLY A 446 11.22 -22.35 20.08
CA GLY A 446 11.88 -23.04 21.18
C GLY A 446 13.24 -23.61 20.79
N GLU A 447 14.18 -23.64 21.74
CA GLU A 447 15.51 -24.24 21.54
C GLU A 447 15.41 -25.71 21.10
N ASP A 448 14.46 -26.47 21.65
CA ASP A 448 14.20 -27.86 21.27
C ASP A 448 13.75 -28.01 19.81
N GLN A 449 12.93 -27.08 19.30
CA GLN A 449 12.47 -27.11 17.91
C GLN A 449 13.63 -26.83 16.95
N LEU A 450 14.47 -25.84 17.27
CA LEU A 450 15.67 -25.52 16.50
C LEU A 450 16.68 -26.67 16.56
N PHE A 451 16.94 -27.21 17.75
CA PHE A 451 17.83 -28.34 17.95
C PHE A 451 17.38 -29.56 17.14
N TYR A 452 16.08 -29.88 17.15
CA TYR A 452 15.52 -30.97 16.38
C TYR A 452 15.74 -30.78 14.87
N CYS A 453 15.45 -29.58 14.34
CA CYS A 453 15.64 -29.27 12.92
C CYS A 453 17.11 -29.36 12.51
N ARG A 454 18.01 -28.78 13.33
CA ARG A 454 19.46 -28.81 13.11
C ARG A 454 20.02 -30.23 13.16
N GLN A 455 19.53 -31.07 14.08
CA GLN A 455 19.89 -32.50 14.14
C GLN A 455 19.49 -33.25 12.85
N ARG A 456 18.46 -32.79 12.13
CA ARG A 456 18.04 -33.34 10.83
C ARG A 456 18.80 -32.77 9.63
N GLY A 457 19.81 -31.92 9.87
CA GLY A 457 20.69 -31.39 8.83
C GLY A 457 20.21 -30.08 8.21
N LEU A 458 19.15 -29.45 8.74
CA LEU A 458 18.78 -28.10 8.37
C LEU A 458 19.76 -27.09 8.98
N SER A 459 20.05 -26.01 8.25
CA SER A 459 20.69 -24.84 8.84
C SER A 459 19.75 -24.20 9.87
N GLU A 460 20.30 -23.30 10.70
CA GLU A 460 19.47 -22.57 11.67
C GLU A 460 18.46 -21.65 10.97
N ASP A 461 18.90 -20.96 9.92
CA ASP A 461 18.06 -20.06 9.11
C ASP A 461 16.95 -20.83 8.37
N ASP A 462 17.27 -21.98 7.77
CA ASP A 462 16.26 -22.84 7.12
C ASP A 462 15.23 -23.37 8.12
N ALA A 463 15.67 -23.72 9.33
CA ALA A 463 14.78 -24.19 10.39
C ALA A 463 13.81 -23.09 10.84
N ILE A 464 14.32 -21.87 11.06
CA ILE A 464 13.51 -20.71 11.42
C ILE A 464 12.51 -20.40 10.31
N SER A 465 12.98 -20.29 9.07
CA SER A 465 12.13 -20.03 7.90
C SER A 465 11.01 -21.07 7.76
N MET A 466 11.31 -22.36 7.94
CA MET A 466 10.31 -23.43 7.90
C MET A 466 9.25 -23.27 9.01
N ILE A 467 9.66 -22.98 10.25
CA ILE A 467 8.76 -22.82 11.39
C ILE A 467 7.87 -21.58 11.20
N VAL A 468 8.45 -20.46 10.79
CA VAL A 468 7.73 -19.20 10.56
C VAL A 468 6.74 -19.34 9.39
N ASN A 469 7.12 -20.02 8.31
CA ASN A 469 6.20 -20.32 7.21
C ASN A 469 5.03 -21.21 7.67
N GLY A 470 5.29 -22.20 8.52
CA GLY A 470 4.25 -23.01 9.16
C GLY A 470 3.29 -22.17 10.02
N PHE A 471 3.81 -21.18 10.74
CA PHE A 471 3.03 -20.25 11.56
C PHE A 471 2.14 -19.32 10.72
N CYS A 472 2.63 -18.87 9.56
CA CYS A 472 1.93 -17.97 8.65
C CYS A 472 1.00 -18.66 7.64
N LYS A 473 0.96 -20.00 7.66
CA LYS A 473 0.25 -20.81 6.65
C LYS A 473 -1.20 -20.36 6.42
N ASP A 474 -1.94 -20.09 7.50
CA ASP A 474 -3.36 -19.73 7.42
C ASP A 474 -3.61 -18.39 6.70
N VAL A 475 -2.61 -17.50 6.68
CA VAL A 475 -2.69 -16.23 5.94
C VAL A 475 -2.21 -16.43 4.50
N PHE A 476 -1.11 -17.16 4.30
CA PHE A 476 -0.59 -17.42 2.96
C PHE A 476 -1.53 -18.24 2.08
N SER A 477 -2.40 -19.07 2.66
CA SER A 477 -3.44 -19.77 1.91
C SER A 477 -4.51 -18.86 1.32
N GLU A 478 -4.64 -17.63 1.82
CA GLU A 478 -5.62 -16.64 1.34
C GLU A 478 -5.04 -15.69 0.28
N LEU A 479 -3.74 -15.75 0.03
CA LEU A 479 -3.10 -15.08 -1.10
C LEU A 479 -3.23 -15.92 -2.39
N PRO A 480 -3.30 -15.30 -3.57
CA PRO A 480 -3.15 -16.04 -4.82
C PRO A 480 -1.78 -16.76 -4.85
N LEU A 481 -1.74 -17.95 -5.45
CA LEU A 481 -0.61 -18.88 -5.31
C LEU A 481 0.75 -18.24 -5.69
N GLU A 482 0.78 -17.47 -6.77
CA GLU A 482 1.99 -16.82 -7.26
C GLU A 482 2.56 -15.82 -6.22
N PHE A 483 1.68 -15.02 -5.62
CA PHE A 483 2.03 -14.05 -4.60
C PHE A 483 2.31 -14.69 -3.23
N ALA A 484 1.67 -15.82 -2.91
CA ALA A 484 1.97 -16.57 -1.70
C ALA A 484 3.42 -17.10 -1.71
N VAL A 485 3.88 -17.59 -2.86
CA VAL A 485 5.27 -18.03 -3.04
C VAL A 485 6.24 -16.86 -2.92
N GLU A 486 5.91 -15.71 -3.51
CA GLU A 486 6.75 -14.51 -3.42
C GLU A 486 6.83 -13.98 -1.98
N ALA A 487 5.70 -13.85 -1.29
CA ALA A 487 5.66 -13.44 0.12
C ALA A 487 6.50 -14.37 1.02
N GLN A 488 6.46 -15.69 0.79
CA GLN A 488 7.29 -16.66 1.54
C GLN A 488 8.79 -16.47 1.29
N LYS A 489 9.19 -16.19 0.05
CA LYS A 489 10.60 -15.93 -0.28
C LYS A 489 11.08 -14.63 0.37
N LEU A 490 10.29 -13.56 0.27
CA LEU A 490 10.61 -12.26 0.87
C LEU A 490 10.74 -12.36 2.39
N LEU A 491 9.85 -13.14 3.03
CA LEU A 491 9.93 -13.43 4.45
C LEU A 491 11.20 -14.21 4.81
N ALA A 492 11.57 -15.22 4.01
CA ALA A 492 12.78 -16.01 4.26
C ALA A 492 14.05 -15.14 4.19
N ILE A 493 14.16 -14.29 3.18
CA ILE A 493 15.30 -13.35 3.03
C ILE A 493 15.34 -12.37 4.19
N SER A 494 14.19 -11.82 4.59
CA SER A 494 14.12 -10.86 5.71
C SER A 494 14.51 -11.48 7.05
N LEU A 495 14.34 -12.79 7.21
CA LEU A 495 14.72 -13.55 8.42
C LEU A 495 16.19 -13.97 8.42
N GLU A 496 16.80 -14.13 7.24
CA GLU A 496 18.22 -14.41 7.07
C GLU A 496 19.03 -13.27 7.74
N HIS A 497 19.97 -13.62 8.62
CA HIS A 497 20.75 -12.67 9.44
C HIS A 497 19.99 -11.87 10.53
N SER A 498 18.70 -12.14 10.78
CA SER A 498 17.93 -11.49 11.86
C SER A 498 18.25 -12.01 13.28
N VAL A 499 19.01 -13.10 13.36
CA VAL A 499 19.34 -13.79 14.61
C VAL A 499 20.85 -13.77 14.80
N GLY A 500 21.34 -12.72 15.48
CA GLY A 500 22.73 -12.50 15.84
C GLY A 500 22.87 -11.37 16.84
#